data_AF-A0A6P8S8B6-F1
#
_entry.id   AF-A0A6P8S8B6-F1
#
_cell.length_a   1.000
_cell.length_b   1.000
_cell.length_c   1.000
_cell.angle_alpha   90.00
_cell.angle_beta   90.00
_cell.angle_gamma   90.00
#
_symmetry.space_group_name_H-M   'P 1'
#
loop_
_entity.id
_entity.type
_entity.pdbx_description
1 polymer ?
#
loop_
_entity_poly.entity_id
_entity_poly.type
_entity_poly.pdbx_seq_one_letter_code
_entity_poly.pdbx_strand_id
1 'polypeptide(L)'
;MGTFIGHISPGLAFLSFGLFYAFRFSWMVLKGERIQYAERRKLRIQSGFHGFLCALPLDGVLKVFYGTLAVMAEFFYPPGVNKLYFYLQEDADLQFRNPNEWQHVTMYGYFAFSGWLDIVSQACLPRRLVLLEQIGITVAFYITILLLKFHMHDKEEVENRIHMLLLLTCFLTSLILTVEIWKPNYRRLWFSKTCLLMVQGTWLLHAAFILYRPPTGKRWDSTNMANLMFLTNFYCWHVAMNALLLAAVFGLTALLLRLQLRQQGDGDSSRGKYLLAWNGTQEQSDELQKLTGDEEEAEEKRLQEEVL
;
A
#
# COMPACT_ATOMS: atom_id res chain seq x y z
N MET A 1 3.40 25.80 7.40
CA MET A 1 2.72 25.83 6.08
C MET A 1 3.23 24.68 5.25
N GLY A 2 2.36 23.98 4.52
CA GLY A 2 2.83 22.98 3.56
C GLY A 2 3.56 23.63 2.40
N THR A 3 4.40 22.87 1.70
CA THR A 3 5.01 23.31 0.44
C THR A 3 4.45 22.49 -0.72
N PHE A 4 4.53 23.03 -1.94
CA PHE A 4 4.19 22.29 -3.16
C PHE A 4 4.93 20.95 -3.24
N ILE A 5 6.23 20.96 -2.92
CA ILE A 5 7.08 19.76 -2.89
C ILE A 5 6.64 18.81 -1.78
N GLY A 6 6.28 19.34 -0.60
CA GLY A 6 5.74 18.57 0.52
C GLY A 6 4.43 17.85 0.22
N HIS A 7 3.66 18.28 -0.79
CA HIS A 7 2.45 17.58 -1.25
C HIS A 7 2.72 16.63 -2.43
N ILE A 8 3.58 17.03 -3.38
CA ILE A 8 3.94 16.19 -4.52
C ILE A 8 4.72 14.96 -4.08
N SER A 9 5.69 15.11 -3.17
CA SER A 9 6.56 14.01 -2.74
C SER A 9 5.78 12.81 -2.19
N PRO A 10 4.90 12.96 -1.17
CA PRO A 10 4.08 11.84 -0.71
C PRO A 10 3.09 11.36 -1.78
N GLY A 11 2.56 12.26 -2.61
CA GLY A 11 1.68 11.90 -3.74
C GLY A 11 2.35 10.94 -4.73
N LEU A 12 3.60 11.23 -5.13
CA LEU A 12 4.39 10.36 -5.99
C LEU A 12 4.73 9.03 -5.33
N ALA A 13 5.08 9.04 -4.03
CA ALA A 13 5.37 7.82 -3.29
C ALA A 13 4.13 6.91 -3.21
N PHE A 14 2.98 7.42 -2.78
CA PHE A 14 1.75 6.62 -2.71
C PHE A 14 1.31 6.10 -4.08
N LEU A 15 1.43 6.92 -5.14
CA LEU A 15 1.09 6.50 -6.49
C LEU A 15 2.03 5.41 -7.00
N SER A 16 3.34 5.52 -6.77
CA SER A 16 4.31 4.50 -7.20
C SER A 16 4.08 3.16 -6.49
N PHE A 17 3.86 3.17 -5.18
CA PHE A 17 3.45 1.97 -4.44
C PHE A 17 2.11 1.41 -4.91
N GLY A 18 1.13 2.28 -5.16
CA GLY A 18 -0.19 1.89 -5.67
C GLY A 18 -0.10 1.17 -7.02
N LEU A 19 0.65 1.72 -7.98
CA LEU A 19 0.87 1.10 -9.29
C LEU A 19 1.67 -0.21 -9.19
N PHE A 20 2.69 -0.25 -8.34
CA PHE A 20 3.46 -1.47 -8.10
C PHE A 20 2.57 -2.59 -7.52
N TYR A 21 1.72 -2.26 -6.55
CA TYR A 21 0.76 -3.22 -5.99
C TYR A 21 -0.34 -3.59 -6.97
N ALA A 22 -0.78 -2.68 -7.84
CA ALA A 22 -1.73 -2.98 -8.92
C ALA A 22 -1.18 -4.03 -9.89
N PHE A 23 0.06 -3.84 -10.33
CA PHE A 23 0.75 -4.80 -11.19
C PHE A 23 0.92 -6.16 -10.49
N ARG A 24 1.44 -6.16 -9.25
CA ARG A 24 1.62 -7.40 -8.47
C ARG A 24 0.31 -8.13 -8.22
N PHE A 25 -0.73 -7.42 -7.81
CA PHE A 25 -2.06 -7.99 -7.62
C PHE A 25 -2.54 -8.69 -8.89
N SER A 26 -2.47 -7.98 -10.03
CA SER A 26 -2.95 -8.51 -11.31
C SER A 26 -2.18 -9.75 -11.73
N TRP A 27 -0.85 -9.70 -11.63
CA TRP A 27 0.03 -10.83 -11.94
C TRP A 27 -0.27 -12.07 -11.09
N MET A 28 -0.39 -11.90 -9.77
CA MET A 28 -0.69 -13.00 -8.85
C MET A 28 -2.05 -13.63 -9.13
N VAL A 29 -3.09 -12.81 -9.36
CA VAL A 29 -4.43 -13.29 -9.69
C VAL A 29 -4.44 -14.07 -10.99
N LEU A 30 -3.76 -13.56 -12.03
CA LEU A 30 -3.70 -14.20 -13.34
C LEU A 30 -2.91 -15.52 -13.34
N LYS A 31 -1.91 -15.65 -12.46
CA LYS A 31 -1.18 -16.91 -12.22
C LYS A 31 -1.90 -17.88 -11.28
N GLY A 32 -3.08 -17.51 -10.77
CA GLY A 32 -3.84 -18.35 -9.83
C GLY A 32 -3.24 -18.39 -8.42
N GLU A 33 -2.27 -17.54 -8.10
CA GLU A 33 -1.67 -17.48 -6.78
C GLU A 33 -2.72 -17.03 -5.74
N ARG A 34 -2.76 -17.74 -4.60
CA ARG A 34 -3.69 -17.46 -3.49
C ARG A 34 -2.99 -16.86 -2.27
N ILE A 35 -1.66 -16.89 -2.21
CA ILE A 35 -0.89 -16.50 -1.02
C ILE A 35 -0.07 -15.24 -1.34
N GLN A 36 -0.40 -14.10 -0.71
CA GLN A 36 0.34 -12.83 -0.87
C GLN A 36 1.73 -12.93 -0.25
N TYR A 37 1.74 -13.49 0.95
CA TYR A 37 2.87 -13.46 1.87
C TYR A 37 3.50 -14.85 1.90
N ALA A 38 3.97 -15.30 0.74
CA ALA A 38 4.64 -16.59 0.65
C ALA A 38 5.84 -16.62 1.61
N GLU A 39 6.02 -17.75 2.28
CA GLU A 39 7.19 -17.98 3.10
C GLU A 39 8.43 -17.96 2.22
N ARG A 40 9.26 -16.95 2.41
CA ARG A 40 10.61 -16.98 1.86
C ARG A 40 11.46 -17.81 2.82
N ARG A 41 11.47 -19.14 2.65
CA ARG A 41 12.52 -19.96 3.28
C ARG A 41 13.85 -19.39 2.78
N LYS A 42 14.81 -19.14 3.68
CA LYS A 42 16.17 -18.71 3.30
C LYS A 42 16.73 -19.74 2.31
N LEU A 43 16.51 -19.51 1.02
CA LEU A 43 17.14 -20.23 -0.08
C LEU A 43 18.60 -19.90 0.11
N ARG A 44 19.33 -20.87 0.70
CA ARG A 44 20.76 -20.85 1.06
C ARG A 44 21.47 -19.66 0.43
N ILE A 45 21.37 -18.51 1.09
CA ILE A 45 21.91 -17.26 0.56
C ILE A 45 23.40 -17.53 0.39
N GLN A 46 23.93 -17.36 -0.82
CA GLN A 46 25.37 -17.40 -1.02
C GLN A 46 26.00 -16.44 -0.01
N SER A 47 26.86 -16.96 0.86
CA SER A 47 27.49 -16.21 1.94
C SER A 47 28.15 -14.95 1.37
N GLY A 48 27.75 -13.77 1.83
CA GLY A 48 28.35 -12.49 1.43
C GLY A 48 27.38 -11.31 1.28
N PHE A 49 27.96 -10.12 1.12
CA PHE A 49 27.23 -8.86 0.96
C PHE A 49 26.30 -8.85 -0.26
N HIS A 50 26.72 -9.42 -1.39
CA HIS A 50 25.88 -9.54 -2.59
C HIS A 50 24.64 -10.42 -2.37
N GLY A 51 24.78 -11.53 -1.63
CA GLY A 51 23.65 -12.39 -1.27
C GLY A 51 22.64 -11.66 -0.38
N PHE A 52 23.11 -10.80 0.53
CA PHE A 52 22.25 -9.95 1.34
C PHE A 52 21.51 -8.90 0.50
N LEU A 53 22.19 -8.20 -0.40
CA LEU A 53 21.55 -7.20 -1.29
C LEU A 53 20.45 -7.83 -2.17
N CYS A 54 20.69 -9.02 -2.73
CA CYS A 54 19.69 -9.74 -3.52
C CYS A 54 18.51 -10.26 -2.66
N ALA A 55 18.70 -10.41 -1.35
CA ALA A 55 17.66 -10.86 -0.42
C ALA A 55 16.79 -9.71 0.10
N LEU A 56 17.19 -8.44 -0.09
CA LEU A 56 16.46 -7.30 0.43
C LEU A 56 15.05 -7.18 -0.19
N PRO A 57 14.01 -6.98 0.62
CA PRO A 57 12.67 -6.75 0.10
C PRO A 57 12.59 -5.36 -0.53
N LEU A 58 12.28 -5.31 -1.83
CA LEU A 58 12.13 -4.05 -2.57
C LEU A 58 11.14 -3.09 -1.87
N ASP A 59 10.01 -3.61 -1.38
CA ASP A 59 9.02 -2.83 -0.62
C ASP A 59 9.63 -2.12 0.60
N GLY A 60 10.37 -2.87 1.43
CA GLY A 60 10.99 -2.34 2.63
C GLY A 60 12.06 -1.30 2.31
N VAL A 61 12.90 -1.58 1.31
CA VAL A 61 13.94 -0.65 0.85
C VAL A 61 13.34 0.65 0.33
N LEU A 62 12.29 0.57 -0.49
CA LEU A 62 11.61 1.76 -1.01
C LEU A 62 10.98 2.59 0.11
N LYS A 63 10.35 1.95 1.11
CA LYS A 63 9.77 2.66 2.27
C LYS A 63 10.83 3.39 3.09
N VAL A 64 11.96 2.75 3.37
CA VAL A 64 13.09 3.39 4.05
C VAL A 64 13.63 4.54 3.22
N PHE A 65 13.89 4.32 1.92
CA PHE A 65 14.43 5.35 1.04
C PHE A 65 13.52 6.57 0.94
N TYR A 66 12.23 6.40 0.60
CA TYR A 66 11.28 7.50 0.49
C TYR A 66 11.07 8.21 1.83
N GLY A 67 10.90 7.45 2.92
CA GLY A 67 10.67 8.01 4.24
C GLY A 67 11.88 8.81 4.75
N THR A 68 13.09 8.29 4.63
CA THR A 68 14.31 9.01 5.03
C THR A 68 14.55 10.23 4.14
N LEU A 69 14.36 10.14 2.83
CA LEU A 69 14.51 11.28 1.93
C LEU A 69 13.48 12.39 2.26
N ALA A 70 12.24 12.02 2.60
CA ALA A 70 11.21 12.96 3.00
C ALA A 70 11.54 13.64 4.35
N VAL A 71 12.05 12.90 5.34
CA VAL A 71 12.55 13.47 6.61
C VAL A 71 13.69 14.46 6.36
N MET A 72 14.66 14.10 5.53
CA MET A 72 15.78 14.98 5.18
C MET A 72 15.29 16.24 4.45
N ALA A 73 14.36 16.09 3.50
CA ALA A 73 13.78 17.23 2.79
C ALA A 73 13.03 18.17 3.76
N GLU A 74 12.29 17.65 4.72
CA GLU A 74 11.53 18.49 5.65
C GLU A 74 12.44 19.35 6.54
N PHE A 75 13.59 18.81 6.95
CA PHE A 75 14.55 19.53 7.81
C PHE A 75 15.50 20.46 7.05
N PHE A 76 15.88 20.12 5.82
CA PHE A 76 17.00 20.76 5.11
C PHE A 76 16.62 21.40 3.77
N TYR A 77 15.33 21.41 3.40
CA TYR A 77 14.85 22.08 2.19
C TYR A 77 14.07 23.37 2.51
N PRO A 78 14.30 24.47 1.76
CA PRO A 78 15.31 24.64 0.69
C PRO A 78 16.76 24.57 1.20
N PRO A 79 17.76 24.28 0.35
CA PRO A 79 19.15 24.18 0.79
C PRO A 79 19.60 25.43 1.57
N GLY A 80 20.20 25.22 2.74
CA GLY A 80 20.69 26.30 3.60
C GLY A 80 19.82 26.60 4.83
N VAL A 81 18.59 26.08 4.91
CA VAL A 81 17.86 26.04 6.20
C VAL A 81 18.18 24.77 6.97
N ASN A 82 18.25 24.91 8.28
CA ASN A 82 18.25 23.79 9.23
C ASN A 82 17.05 23.98 10.13
N LYS A 83 16.09 23.06 10.10
CA LYS A 83 14.91 23.07 10.98
C LYS A 83 14.97 21.99 12.08
N LEU A 84 16.13 21.33 12.25
CA LEU A 84 16.35 20.23 13.20
C LEU A 84 16.61 20.77 14.61
N TYR A 85 15.62 21.44 15.19
CA TYR A 85 15.64 21.88 16.59
C TYR A 85 14.21 21.99 17.10
N PHE A 86 14.01 21.70 18.39
CA PHE A 86 12.69 21.78 19.02
C PHE A 86 12.36 23.21 19.46
N TYR A 87 13.33 23.88 20.07
CA TYR A 87 13.25 25.27 20.54
C TYR A 87 14.66 25.88 20.45
N LEU A 88 14.73 27.21 20.46
CA LEU A 88 16.00 27.92 20.57
C LEU A 88 16.22 28.24 22.04
N GLN A 89 17.35 27.82 22.61
CA GLN A 89 17.66 28.05 24.02
C GLN A 89 17.84 29.53 24.36
N GLU A 90 18.08 30.35 23.33
CA GLU A 90 18.18 31.81 23.40
C GLU A 90 16.80 32.51 23.51
N ASP A 91 15.71 31.82 23.16
CA ASP A 91 14.35 32.34 23.30
C ASP A 91 13.87 32.23 24.75
N ALA A 92 13.47 33.35 25.35
CA ALA A 92 13.06 33.43 26.75
C ALA A 92 11.83 32.58 27.10
N ASP A 93 11.00 32.26 26.11
CA ASP A 93 9.73 31.52 26.26
C ASP A 93 9.82 30.04 25.82
N LEU A 94 10.99 29.60 25.32
CA LEU A 94 11.27 28.22 24.87
C LEU A 94 10.16 27.64 23.97
N GLN A 95 9.57 28.46 23.11
CA GLN A 95 8.48 28.02 22.24
C GLN A 95 8.94 26.95 21.24
N PHE A 96 8.06 25.97 21.01
CA PHE A 96 8.28 24.95 19.99
C PHE A 96 8.28 25.56 18.59
N ARG A 97 9.32 25.24 17.81
CA ARG A 97 9.52 25.73 16.45
C ARG A 97 9.18 24.65 15.42
N ASN A 98 8.70 25.07 14.26
CA ASN A 98 8.40 24.20 13.12
C ASN A 98 7.44 23.02 13.42
N PRO A 99 6.30 23.22 14.11
CA PRO A 99 5.42 22.12 14.52
C PRO A 99 4.85 21.32 13.33
N ASN A 100 4.64 21.96 12.17
CA ASN A 100 4.17 21.26 10.96
C ASN A 100 5.22 20.27 10.44
N GLU A 101 6.47 20.73 10.37
CA GLU A 101 7.61 19.94 9.93
C GLU A 101 7.84 18.75 10.87
N TRP A 102 7.73 18.93 12.18
CA TRP A 102 7.84 17.84 13.15
C TRP A 102 6.72 16.80 12.99
N GLN A 103 5.48 17.22 12.70
CA GLN A 103 4.40 16.30 12.38
C GLN A 103 4.70 15.51 11.10
N HIS A 104 5.15 16.16 10.03
CA HIS A 104 5.54 15.48 8.78
C HIS A 104 6.70 14.50 8.99
N VAL A 105 7.75 14.91 9.70
CA VAL A 105 8.89 14.05 10.04
C VAL A 105 8.44 12.82 10.82
N THR A 106 7.51 13.00 11.77
CA THR A 106 6.95 11.88 12.52
C THR A 106 6.21 10.93 11.58
N MET A 107 5.33 11.46 10.72
CA MET A 107 4.60 10.67 9.73
C MET A 107 5.55 9.87 8.81
N TYR A 108 6.51 10.53 8.16
CA TYR A 108 7.49 9.90 7.27
C TYR A 108 8.40 8.91 8.01
N GLY A 109 8.78 9.24 9.25
CA GLY A 109 9.57 8.38 10.13
C GLY A 109 8.87 7.05 10.42
N TYR A 110 7.56 7.04 10.67
CA TYR A 110 6.81 5.79 10.86
C TYR A 110 6.70 4.95 9.58
N PHE A 111 6.58 5.58 8.40
CA PHE A 111 6.67 4.85 7.13
C PHE A 111 8.07 4.25 6.91
N ALA A 112 9.14 4.99 7.18
CA ALA A 112 10.50 4.47 7.12
C ALA A 112 10.71 3.31 8.11
N PHE A 113 10.21 3.46 9.34
CA PHE A 113 10.25 2.42 10.36
C PHE A 113 9.52 1.16 9.91
N SER A 114 8.35 1.28 9.28
CA SER A 114 7.65 0.12 8.69
C SER A 114 8.49 -0.58 7.61
N GLY A 115 9.29 0.17 6.83
CA GLY A 115 10.22 -0.40 5.87
C GLY A 115 11.38 -1.17 6.53
N TRP A 116 11.90 -0.68 7.66
CA TRP A 116 12.86 -1.42 8.46
C TRP A 116 12.29 -2.72 9.01
N LEU A 117 11.04 -2.71 9.48
CA LEU A 117 10.34 -3.92 9.93
C LEU A 117 10.20 -4.95 8.79
N ASP A 118 9.91 -4.51 7.56
CA ASP A 118 9.88 -5.38 6.38
C ASP A 118 11.24 -6.03 6.11
N ILE A 119 12.33 -5.25 6.18
CA ILE A 119 13.71 -5.73 5.97
C ILE A 119 14.09 -6.73 7.06
N VAL A 120 13.83 -6.41 8.33
CA VAL A 120 14.11 -7.30 9.46
C VAL A 120 13.35 -8.62 9.30
N SER A 121 12.06 -8.55 8.99
CA SER A 121 11.22 -9.74 8.77
C SER A 121 11.73 -10.63 7.63
N GLN A 122 12.07 -10.05 6.47
CA GLN A 122 12.33 -10.83 5.26
C GLN A 122 13.80 -11.21 5.03
N ALA A 123 14.74 -10.39 5.50
CA ALA A 123 16.18 -10.57 5.25
C ALA A 123 16.98 -10.98 6.50
N CYS A 124 16.61 -10.47 7.68
CA CYS A 124 17.37 -10.70 8.91
C CYS A 124 16.91 -11.96 9.66
N LEU A 125 15.59 -12.16 9.81
CA LEU A 125 15.04 -13.28 10.55
C LEU A 125 15.17 -14.62 9.81
N PRO A 126 15.28 -15.77 10.52
CA PRO A 126 15.30 -17.09 9.92
C PRO A 126 14.01 -17.47 9.18
N ARG A 127 12.87 -16.97 9.68
CA ARG A 127 11.53 -17.13 9.09
C ARG A 127 10.86 -15.77 8.98
N ARG A 128 10.21 -15.52 7.85
CA ARG A 128 9.46 -14.29 7.60
C ARG A 128 8.34 -14.12 8.63
N LEU A 129 8.31 -12.98 9.31
CA LEU A 129 7.29 -12.64 10.30
C LEU A 129 6.29 -11.64 9.71
N VAL A 130 5.34 -12.16 8.94
CA VAL A 130 4.33 -11.36 8.22
C VAL A 130 3.53 -10.45 9.15
N LEU A 131 3.25 -10.91 10.37
CA LEU A 131 2.53 -10.13 11.38
C LEU A 131 3.27 -8.81 11.71
N LEU A 132 4.61 -8.84 11.80
CA LEU A 132 5.41 -7.66 12.08
C LEU A 132 5.34 -6.64 10.94
N GLU A 133 5.40 -7.12 9.69
CA GLU A 133 5.26 -6.30 8.48
C GLU A 133 3.89 -5.60 8.44
N GLN A 134 2.83 -6.36 8.70
CA GLN A 134 1.45 -5.86 8.69
C GLN A 134 1.20 -4.87 9.83
N ILE A 135 1.63 -5.17 11.06
CA ILE A 135 1.51 -4.25 12.20
C ILE A 135 2.27 -2.96 11.91
N GLY A 136 3.50 -3.05 11.38
CA GLY A 136 4.33 -1.89 11.07
C GLY A 136 3.66 -0.89 10.15
N ILE A 137 3.15 -1.35 9.00
CA ILE A 137 2.46 -0.45 8.05
C ILE A 137 1.11 0.04 8.60
N THR A 138 0.39 -0.80 9.36
CA THR A 138 -0.89 -0.42 9.96
C THR A 138 -0.72 0.69 10.99
N VAL A 139 0.29 0.59 11.87
CA VAL A 139 0.64 1.64 12.83
C VAL A 139 1.03 2.93 12.13
N ALA A 140 1.80 2.86 11.04
CA ALA A 140 2.15 4.06 10.26
C ALA A 140 0.90 4.80 9.73
N PHE A 141 -0.12 4.06 9.26
CA PHE A 141 -1.39 4.67 8.86
C PHE A 141 -2.18 5.23 10.03
N TYR A 142 -2.23 4.55 11.19
CA TYR A 142 -2.90 5.09 12.39
C TYR A 142 -2.25 6.39 12.87
N ILE A 143 -0.92 6.46 12.91
CA ILE A 143 -0.19 7.69 13.24
C ILE A 143 -0.46 8.78 12.20
N THR A 144 -0.50 8.43 10.92
CA THR A 144 -0.84 9.38 9.84
C THR A 144 -2.24 9.98 10.03
N ILE A 145 -3.24 9.16 10.38
CA ILE A 145 -4.61 9.63 10.65
C ILE A 145 -4.63 10.58 11.85
N LEU A 146 -3.95 10.20 12.94
CA LEU A 146 -3.84 11.03 14.14
C LEU A 146 -3.23 12.40 13.81
N LEU A 147 -2.09 12.40 13.10
CA LEU A 147 -1.40 13.62 12.70
C LEU A 147 -2.24 14.46 11.75
N LEU A 148 -2.85 13.88 10.71
CA LEU A 148 -3.74 14.61 9.81
C LEU A 148 -4.89 15.28 10.57
N LYS A 149 -5.49 14.59 11.55
CA LYS A 149 -6.60 15.13 12.33
C LYS A 149 -6.23 16.45 13.03
N PHE A 150 -5.03 16.51 13.61
CA PHE A 150 -4.56 17.68 14.35
C PHE A 150 -3.75 18.68 13.49
N HIS A 151 -3.29 18.26 12.31
CA HIS A 151 -2.61 19.13 11.34
C HIS A 151 -3.55 20.18 10.72
N MET A 152 -4.85 19.87 10.68
CA MET A 152 -5.88 20.70 10.06
C MET A 152 -6.29 21.92 10.89
N HIS A 153 -5.85 22.03 12.16
CA HIS A 153 -6.19 23.18 13.00
C HIS A 153 -5.61 24.47 12.42
N ASP A 154 -6.40 25.55 12.42
CA ASP A 154 -6.03 26.88 11.91
C ASP A 154 -5.64 26.97 10.42
N LYS A 155 -6.05 26.00 9.59
CA LYS A 155 -5.88 26.05 8.12
C LYS A 155 -7.10 26.66 7.43
N GLU A 156 -6.88 27.21 6.25
CA GLU A 156 -7.96 27.67 5.39
C GLU A 156 -8.89 26.51 4.97
N GLU A 157 -10.17 26.80 4.72
CA GLU A 157 -11.20 25.80 4.43
C GLU A 157 -10.90 24.90 3.23
N VAL A 158 -10.26 25.41 2.17
CA VAL A 158 -9.84 24.60 1.02
C VAL A 158 -8.77 23.58 1.44
N GLU A 159 -7.74 24.03 2.17
CA GLU A 159 -6.69 23.15 2.69
C GLU A 159 -7.26 22.12 3.67
N ASN A 160 -8.15 22.55 4.56
CA ASN A 160 -8.84 21.68 5.51
C ASN A 160 -9.66 20.59 4.79
N ARG A 161 -10.47 20.97 3.78
CA ARG A 161 -11.26 20.01 2.99
C ARG A 161 -10.38 18.99 2.27
N ILE A 162 -9.25 19.43 1.72
CA ILE A 162 -8.27 18.55 1.06
C ILE A 162 -7.72 17.50 2.02
N HIS A 163 -7.30 17.93 3.21
CA HIS A 163 -6.74 17.03 4.22
C HIS A 163 -7.82 16.13 4.84
N MET A 164 -9.05 16.60 5.00
CA MET A 164 -10.19 15.76 5.44
C MET A 164 -10.46 14.62 4.46
N LEU A 165 -10.42 14.89 3.15
CA LEU A 165 -10.59 13.86 2.12
C LEU A 165 -9.42 12.86 2.11
N LEU A 166 -8.19 13.32 2.35
CA LEU A 166 -7.03 12.45 2.53
C LEU A 166 -7.19 11.58 3.80
N LEU A 167 -7.60 12.17 4.92
CA LEU A 167 -7.87 11.49 6.18
C LEU A 167 -8.89 10.38 5.99
N LEU A 168 -9.98 10.63 5.25
CA LEU A 168 -10.97 9.61 4.91
C LEU A 168 -10.32 8.41 4.22
N THR A 169 -9.51 8.61 3.18
CA THR A 169 -8.79 7.52 2.51
C THR A 169 -7.80 6.81 3.43
N CYS A 170 -7.03 7.54 4.24
CA CYS A 170 -6.09 6.93 5.18
C CYS A 170 -6.82 6.08 6.23
N PHE A 171 -7.96 6.56 6.72
CA PHE A 171 -8.84 5.82 7.63
C PHE A 171 -9.33 4.53 6.99
N LEU A 172 -9.92 4.59 5.80
CA LEU A 172 -10.35 3.39 5.07
C LEU A 172 -9.18 2.42 4.82
N THR A 173 -8.00 2.92 4.46
CA THR A 173 -6.80 2.07 4.29
C THR A 173 -6.39 1.40 5.61
N SER A 174 -6.39 2.12 6.73
CA SER A 174 -6.08 1.55 8.05
C SER A 174 -7.08 0.45 8.44
N LEU A 175 -8.37 0.62 8.14
CA LEU A 175 -9.39 -0.40 8.37
C LEU A 175 -9.10 -1.67 7.56
N ILE A 176 -8.80 -1.53 6.27
CA ILE A 176 -8.45 -2.66 5.40
C ILE A 176 -7.19 -3.37 5.90
N LEU A 177 -6.15 -2.62 6.29
CA LEU A 177 -4.91 -3.18 6.85
C LEU A 177 -5.15 -3.92 8.17
N THR A 178 -5.99 -3.37 9.06
CA THR A 178 -6.36 -4.03 10.32
C THR A 178 -7.15 -5.31 10.07
N VAL A 179 -8.11 -5.31 9.15
CA VAL A 179 -8.83 -6.55 8.77
C VAL A 179 -7.86 -7.58 8.16
N GLU A 180 -6.86 -7.13 7.40
CA GLU A 180 -5.86 -7.98 6.77
C GLU A 180 -4.90 -8.66 7.76
N ILE A 181 -4.72 -8.11 8.97
CA ILE A 181 -4.00 -8.78 10.07
C ILE A 181 -4.72 -10.07 10.49
N TRP A 182 -6.06 -10.02 10.58
CA TRP A 182 -6.88 -11.16 11.01
C TRP A 182 -7.22 -12.13 9.87
N LYS A 183 -7.39 -11.60 8.66
CA LYS A 183 -7.74 -12.36 7.45
C LYS A 183 -6.71 -12.09 6.35
N PRO A 184 -5.46 -12.55 6.54
CA PRO A 184 -4.43 -12.40 5.52
C PRO A 184 -4.84 -13.17 4.26
N ASN A 185 -4.35 -12.69 3.12
CA ASN A 185 -4.51 -13.29 1.81
C ASN A 185 -5.90 -13.22 1.14
N TYR A 186 -6.83 -12.43 1.67
CA TYR A 186 -8.12 -12.24 1.03
C TYR A 186 -8.02 -11.26 -0.15
N ARG A 187 -8.21 -11.75 -1.39
CA ARG A 187 -8.03 -10.96 -2.63
C ARG A 187 -8.78 -9.63 -2.65
N ARG A 188 -9.97 -9.58 -2.05
CA ARG A 188 -10.78 -8.36 -1.96
C ARG A 188 -10.07 -7.27 -1.14
N LEU A 189 -9.37 -7.64 -0.07
CA LEU A 189 -8.60 -6.70 0.75
C LEU A 189 -7.40 -6.16 -0.03
N TRP A 190 -6.75 -7.01 -0.85
CA TRP A 190 -5.63 -6.57 -1.69
C TRP A 190 -6.09 -5.56 -2.74
N PHE A 191 -7.19 -5.86 -3.43
CA PHE A 191 -7.77 -4.94 -4.39
C PHE A 191 -8.13 -3.60 -3.74
N SER A 192 -8.83 -3.63 -2.60
CA SER A 192 -9.26 -2.42 -1.89
C SER A 192 -8.08 -1.58 -1.41
N LYS A 193 -7.06 -2.18 -0.78
CA LYS A 193 -5.88 -1.42 -0.30
C LYS A 193 -5.11 -0.79 -1.46
N THR A 194 -4.95 -1.51 -2.58
CA THR A 194 -4.26 -1.01 -3.76
C THR A 194 -5.01 0.18 -4.37
N CYS A 195 -6.33 0.06 -4.55
CA CYS A 195 -7.15 1.15 -5.05
C CYS A 195 -7.06 2.40 -4.15
N LEU A 196 -7.19 2.22 -2.83
CA LEU A 196 -7.11 3.32 -1.87
C LEU A 196 -5.72 4.00 -1.85
N LEU A 197 -4.63 3.24 -1.96
CA LEU A 197 -3.27 3.82 -2.07
C LEU A 197 -3.12 4.66 -3.34
N MET A 198 -3.65 4.19 -4.47
CA MET A 198 -3.63 4.96 -5.72
C MET A 198 -4.47 6.25 -5.60
N VAL A 199 -5.63 6.20 -4.95
CA VAL A 199 -6.45 7.39 -4.65
C VAL A 199 -5.67 8.38 -3.77
N GLN A 200 -4.98 7.93 -2.72
CA GLN A 200 -4.15 8.82 -1.89
C GLN A 200 -3.08 9.52 -2.71
N GLY A 201 -2.37 8.77 -3.56
CA GLY A 201 -1.30 9.33 -4.41
C GLY A 201 -1.81 10.35 -5.42
N THR A 202 -2.82 9.98 -6.20
CA THR A 202 -3.43 10.88 -7.21
C THR A 202 -4.10 12.10 -6.59
N TRP A 203 -4.76 11.94 -5.44
CA TRP A 203 -5.36 13.05 -4.71
C TRP A 203 -4.32 14.04 -4.20
N LEU A 204 -3.23 13.57 -3.58
CA LEU A 204 -2.14 14.42 -3.10
C LEU A 204 -1.45 15.19 -4.24
N LEU A 205 -1.24 14.54 -5.38
CA LEU A 205 -0.72 15.21 -6.57
C LEU A 205 -1.65 16.33 -7.04
N HIS A 206 -2.95 16.05 -7.14
CA HIS A 206 -3.92 17.07 -7.56
C HIS A 206 -4.03 18.21 -6.53
N ALA A 207 -4.04 17.88 -5.24
CA ALA A 207 -4.05 18.83 -4.13
C ALA A 207 -2.87 19.80 -4.17
N ALA A 208 -1.68 19.33 -4.54
CA ALA A 208 -0.51 20.20 -4.69
C ALA A 208 -0.75 21.31 -5.73
N PHE A 209 -1.39 20.99 -6.86
CA PHE A 209 -1.76 21.99 -7.86
C PHE A 209 -2.85 22.93 -7.34
N ILE A 210 -3.89 22.40 -6.69
CA ILE A 210 -4.98 23.22 -6.14
C ILE A 210 -4.45 24.27 -5.15
N LEU A 211 -3.58 23.87 -4.22
CA LEU A 211 -3.09 24.73 -3.14
C LEU A 211 -1.99 25.71 -3.57
N TYR A 212 -1.06 25.28 -4.42
CA TYR A 212 0.16 26.07 -4.66
C TYR A 212 0.33 26.53 -6.11
N ARG A 213 -0.19 25.79 -7.10
CA ARG A 213 -0.02 26.08 -8.52
C ARG A 213 -1.30 25.81 -9.32
N PRO A 214 -2.39 26.55 -9.04
CA PRO A 214 -3.65 26.33 -9.72
C PRO A 214 -3.49 26.63 -11.22
N PRO A 215 -4.07 25.84 -12.13
CA PRO A 215 -3.94 26.06 -13.57
C PRO A 215 -4.40 27.44 -14.05
N THR A 216 -5.31 28.07 -13.32
CA THR A 216 -5.82 29.42 -13.58
C THR A 216 -4.88 30.53 -13.14
N GLY A 217 -3.80 30.21 -12.42
CA GLY A 217 -2.88 31.17 -11.79
C GLY A 217 -3.45 31.92 -10.57
N LYS A 218 -4.74 31.74 -10.25
CA LYS A 218 -5.41 32.38 -9.12
C LYS A 218 -5.60 31.38 -7.99
N ARG A 219 -5.22 31.78 -6.76
CA ARG A 219 -5.49 30.99 -5.55
C ARG A 219 -6.98 30.72 -5.40
N TRP A 220 -7.30 29.53 -4.92
CA TRP A 220 -8.67 29.13 -4.65
C TRP A 220 -9.21 29.95 -3.47
N ASP A 221 -10.41 30.49 -3.63
CA ASP A 221 -11.09 31.23 -2.56
C ASP A 221 -11.73 30.24 -1.59
N SER A 222 -11.23 30.25 -0.35
CA SER A 222 -11.68 29.40 0.75
C SER A 222 -13.07 29.76 1.30
N THR A 223 -13.59 30.94 0.98
CA THR A 223 -14.96 31.36 1.36
C THR A 223 -16.01 30.97 0.32
N ASN A 224 -15.58 30.63 -0.90
CA ASN A 224 -16.47 30.29 -1.99
C ASN A 224 -16.94 28.83 -1.89
N MET A 225 -18.23 28.65 -1.61
CA MET A 225 -18.85 27.33 -1.48
C MET A 225 -18.69 26.46 -2.73
N ALA A 226 -18.73 27.05 -3.93
CA ALA A 226 -18.57 26.29 -5.18
C ALA A 226 -17.19 25.62 -5.24
N ASN A 227 -16.14 26.33 -4.84
CA ASN A 227 -14.78 25.77 -4.76
C ASN A 227 -14.76 24.55 -3.82
N LEU A 228 -15.37 24.68 -2.63
CA LEU A 228 -15.42 23.60 -1.65
C LEU A 228 -16.19 22.37 -2.15
N MET A 229 -17.29 22.57 -2.90
CA MET A 229 -18.06 21.48 -3.51
C MET A 229 -17.31 20.81 -4.68
N PHE A 230 -16.54 21.56 -5.46
CA PHE A 230 -15.74 20.98 -6.53
C PHE A 230 -14.60 20.10 -6.00
N LEU A 231 -14.05 20.38 -4.81
CA LEU A 231 -13.05 19.51 -4.18
C LEU A 231 -13.59 18.08 -3.98
N THR A 232 -14.81 17.95 -3.46
CA THR A 232 -15.43 16.63 -3.27
C THR A 232 -15.74 15.95 -4.60
N ASN A 233 -16.18 16.71 -5.62
CA ASN A 233 -16.41 16.18 -6.95
C ASN A 233 -15.11 15.62 -7.57
N PHE A 234 -14.02 16.37 -7.51
CA PHE A 234 -12.72 15.93 -8.01
C PHE A 234 -12.23 14.68 -7.29
N TYR A 235 -12.41 14.62 -5.97
CA TYR A 235 -12.08 13.43 -5.21
C TYR A 235 -12.88 12.19 -5.66
N CYS A 236 -14.19 12.33 -5.88
CA CYS A 236 -15.00 11.24 -6.43
C CYS A 236 -14.53 10.80 -7.82
N TRP A 237 -14.10 11.74 -8.67
CA TRP A 237 -13.51 11.41 -9.97
C TRP A 237 -12.20 10.64 -9.83
N HIS A 238 -11.36 10.98 -8.84
CA HIS A 238 -10.16 10.20 -8.53
C HIS A 238 -10.51 8.77 -8.12
N VAL A 239 -11.54 8.54 -7.30
CA VAL A 239 -11.98 7.18 -6.95
C VAL A 239 -12.35 6.37 -8.19
N ALA A 240 -13.17 6.93 -9.08
CA ALA A 240 -13.58 6.27 -10.32
C ALA A 240 -12.39 6.03 -11.27
N MET A 241 -11.56 7.05 -11.48
CA MET A 241 -10.39 7.00 -12.36
C MET A 241 -9.38 5.95 -11.88
N ASN A 242 -9.10 5.87 -10.59
CA ASN A 242 -8.15 4.88 -10.06
C ASN A 242 -8.69 3.44 -10.15
N ALA A 243 -10.00 3.24 -10.00
CA ALA A 243 -10.61 1.94 -10.24
C ALA A 243 -10.47 1.51 -11.72
N LEU A 244 -10.70 2.44 -12.66
CA LEU A 244 -10.49 2.20 -14.09
C LEU A 244 -9.01 1.94 -14.42
N LEU A 245 -8.10 2.70 -13.81
CA LEU A 245 -6.66 2.52 -13.99
C LEU A 245 -6.20 1.14 -13.47
N LEU A 246 -6.71 0.69 -12.33
CA LEU A 246 -6.45 -0.66 -11.81
C LEU A 246 -6.98 -1.74 -12.76
N ALA A 247 -8.18 -1.56 -13.32
CA ALA A 247 -8.73 -2.46 -14.33
C ALA A 247 -7.90 -2.46 -15.62
N ALA A 248 -7.38 -1.31 -16.06
CA ALA A 248 -6.51 -1.19 -17.22
C ALA A 248 -5.16 -1.89 -16.99
N VAL A 249 -4.55 -1.73 -15.80
CA VAL A 249 -3.34 -2.47 -15.41
C VAL A 249 -3.61 -3.98 -15.41
N PHE A 250 -4.75 -4.41 -14.87
CA PHE A 250 -5.14 -5.82 -14.92
C PHE A 250 -5.28 -6.34 -16.35
N GLY A 251 -5.98 -5.62 -17.23
CA GLY A 251 -6.12 -5.98 -18.64
C GLY A 251 -4.78 -6.03 -19.38
N LEU A 252 -3.89 -5.07 -19.13
CA LEU A 252 -2.56 -5.02 -19.72
C LEU A 252 -1.69 -6.20 -19.26
N THR A 253 -1.68 -6.51 -17.96
CA THR A 253 -0.94 -7.68 -17.46
C THR A 253 -1.45 -8.99 -18.02
N ALA A 254 -2.78 -9.13 -18.20
CA ALA A 254 -3.37 -10.29 -18.86
C ALA A 254 -2.94 -10.40 -20.33
N LEU A 255 -2.89 -9.28 -21.05
CA LEU A 255 -2.39 -9.25 -22.42
C LEU A 255 -0.91 -9.65 -22.48
N LEU A 256 -0.07 -9.09 -21.62
CA LEU A 256 1.36 -9.40 -21.56
C LEU A 256 1.61 -10.88 -21.26
N LEU A 257 0.90 -11.46 -20.29
CA LEU A 257 1.00 -12.88 -19.98
C LEU A 257 0.56 -13.75 -21.16
N ARG A 258 -0.54 -13.40 -21.85
CA ARG A 258 -0.97 -14.12 -23.06
C ARG A 258 0.05 -14.03 -24.19
N LEU A 259 0.69 -12.88 -24.39
CA LEU A 259 1.74 -12.71 -25.40
C LEU A 259 2.99 -13.53 -25.05
N GLN A 260 3.40 -13.55 -23.79
CA GLN A 260 4.51 -14.39 -23.31
C GLN A 260 4.22 -15.87 -23.53
N LEU A 261 3.02 -16.34 -23.19
CA LEU A 261 2.61 -17.73 -23.42
C LEU A 261 2.57 -18.09 -24.92
N ARG A 262 2.14 -17.15 -25.78
CA ARG A 262 2.18 -17.34 -27.24
C ARG A 262 3.60 -17.45 -27.77
N GLN A 263 4.51 -16.58 -27.33
CA GLN A 263 5.93 -16.64 -27.73
C GLN A 263 6.61 -17.93 -27.25
N GLN A 264 6.26 -18.39 -26.05
CA GLN A 264 6.79 -19.63 -25.50
C GLN A 264 6.21 -20.87 -26.22
N GLY A 265 4.94 -20.83 -26.65
CA GLY A 265 4.31 -21.87 -27.46
C GLY A 265 4.85 -21.97 -28.90
N ASP A 266 5.32 -20.87 -29.48
CA ASP A 266 5.92 -20.84 -30.83
C ASP A 266 7.39 -21.35 -30.80
N GLY A 267 8.09 -21.17 -29.67
CA GLY A 267 9.42 -21.76 -29.43
C GLY A 267 9.40 -23.22 -28.95
N ASP A 268 8.23 -23.75 -28.58
CA ASP A 268 8.04 -25.08 -27.99
C ASP A 268 7.12 -25.99 -28.82
N SER A 269 7.09 -25.79 -30.15
CA SER A 269 6.53 -26.77 -31.10
C SER A 269 7.27 -28.13 -31.10
N SER A 270 8.19 -28.34 -30.14
CA SER A 270 8.83 -29.63 -29.92
C SER A 270 8.58 -30.24 -28.52
N ARG A 271 7.86 -29.59 -27.58
CA ARG A 271 7.73 -30.17 -26.23
C ARG A 271 6.53 -29.74 -25.37
N GLY A 272 5.33 -29.96 -25.91
CA GLY A 272 4.28 -30.59 -25.09
C GLY A 272 3.26 -29.66 -24.45
N LYS A 273 2.03 -29.83 -24.93
CA LYS A 273 0.74 -29.45 -24.34
C LYS A 273 0.75 -29.46 -22.80
N TYR A 274 0.67 -28.30 -22.16
CA TYR A 274 0.19 -28.18 -20.78
C TYR A 274 -0.91 -27.10 -20.66
N LEU A 275 -2.15 -27.61 -20.71
CA LEU A 275 -3.19 -27.40 -19.70
C LEU A 275 -3.50 -25.96 -19.25
N LEU A 276 -4.38 -25.31 -20.01
CA LEU A 276 -5.34 -24.34 -19.47
C LEU A 276 -6.62 -25.09 -19.11
N ALA A 277 -6.72 -25.57 -17.87
CA ALA A 277 -7.99 -26.00 -17.28
C ALA A 277 -8.32 -25.05 -16.13
N TRP A 278 -9.09 -24.01 -16.42
CA TRP A 278 -9.82 -23.26 -15.42
C TRP A 278 -11.10 -24.07 -15.12
N ASN A 279 -11.10 -24.84 -14.03
CA ASN A 279 -12.30 -25.51 -13.50
C ASN A 279 -12.42 -25.19 -12.00
N GLY A 280 -12.86 -23.96 -11.71
CA GLY A 280 -13.10 -23.49 -10.33
C GLY A 280 -14.35 -24.09 -9.66
N THR A 281 -15.10 -24.93 -10.36
CA THR A 281 -16.33 -25.58 -9.87
C THR A 281 -16.14 -27.05 -9.48
N GLN A 282 -15.06 -27.70 -9.90
CA GLN A 282 -14.89 -29.15 -9.72
C GLN A 282 -14.10 -29.51 -8.44
N GLU A 283 -13.14 -28.67 -8.02
CA GLU A 283 -12.46 -28.86 -6.72
C GLU A 283 -13.43 -28.79 -5.54
N GLN A 284 -14.46 -27.94 -5.62
CA GLN A 284 -15.41 -27.76 -4.52
C GLN A 284 -16.45 -28.90 -4.45
N SER A 285 -16.75 -29.58 -5.55
CA SER A 285 -17.57 -30.80 -5.53
C SER A 285 -16.79 -32.01 -5.01
N ASP A 286 -15.51 -32.11 -5.37
CA ASP A 286 -14.67 -33.25 -5.01
C ASP A 286 -14.29 -33.22 -3.51
N GLU A 287 -14.06 -32.04 -2.92
CA GLU A 287 -13.87 -31.92 -1.46
C GLU A 287 -15.16 -32.24 -0.68
N LEU A 288 -16.34 -31.84 -1.19
CA LEU A 288 -17.62 -32.11 -0.53
C LEU A 288 -18.00 -33.60 -0.61
N GLN A 289 -17.69 -34.28 -1.72
CA GLN A 289 -17.88 -35.72 -1.89
C GLN A 289 -16.91 -36.55 -1.03
N LYS A 290 -15.68 -36.06 -0.82
CA LYS A 290 -14.73 -36.72 0.10
C LYS A 290 -15.19 -36.67 1.55
N LEU A 291 -15.68 -35.51 2.00
CA LEU A 291 -16.18 -35.33 3.37
C LEU A 291 -17.43 -36.18 3.65
N THR A 292 -18.30 -36.35 2.66
CA THR A 292 -19.50 -37.20 2.80
C THR A 292 -19.17 -38.69 2.76
N GLY A 293 -18.21 -39.12 1.93
CA GLY A 293 -17.75 -40.51 1.91
C GLY A 293 -17.02 -40.94 3.20
N ASP A 294 -16.20 -40.06 3.78
CA ASP A 294 -15.49 -40.34 5.03
C ASP A 294 -16.45 -40.41 6.25
N GLU A 295 -17.57 -39.68 6.22
CA GLU A 295 -18.60 -39.76 7.27
C GLU A 295 -19.42 -41.05 7.19
N GLU A 296 -19.82 -41.50 6.00
CA GLU A 296 -20.54 -42.77 5.81
C GLU A 296 -19.68 -43.98 6.21
N GLU A 297 -18.38 -43.99 5.87
CA GLU A 297 -17.47 -45.08 6.26
C GLU A 297 -17.23 -45.13 7.78
N ALA A 298 -17.26 -43.99 8.46
CA ALA A 298 -17.13 -43.89 9.92
C ALA A 298 -18.43 -44.27 10.66
N GLU A 299 -19.59 -44.12 10.03
CA GLU A 299 -20.87 -44.58 10.55
C GLU A 299 -21.03 -46.09 10.38
N GLU A 300 -20.64 -46.64 9.23
CA GLU A 300 -20.69 -48.07 8.95
C GLU A 300 -19.77 -48.88 9.88
N LYS A 301 -18.56 -48.37 10.19
CA LYS A 301 -17.66 -48.99 11.17
C LYS A 301 -18.21 -48.98 12.60
N ARG A 302 -18.91 -47.91 13.00
CA ARG A 302 -19.55 -47.83 14.32
C ARG A 302 -20.69 -48.82 14.46
N LEU A 303 -21.50 -48.98 13.41
CA LEU A 303 -22.59 -49.96 13.40
C LEU A 303 -22.08 -51.41 13.42
N GLN A 304 -20.91 -51.69 12.86
CA GLN A 304 -20.29 -53.01 12.93
C GLN A 304 -19.70 -53.33 14.32
N GLU A 305 -19.24 -52.33 15.07
CA GLU A 305 -18.76 -52.51 16.46
C GLU A 305 -19.90 -52.70 17.47
N GLU A 306 -21.11 -52.19 17.21
CA GLU A 306 -22.27 -52.37 18.10
C GLU A 306 -22.98 -53.74 17.94
N VAL A 307 -22.65 -54.50 16.90
CA VAL A 307 -23.29 -55.80 16.59
C VAL A 307 -22.44 -57.01 17.04
N LEU A 308 -21.30 -56.77 17.69
CA LEU A 308 -20.36 -57.80 18.17
C LEU A 308 -20.23 -57.80 19.70
#